data_AF-A0A7J9BAJ8-F1
#
_entry.id   AF-A0A7J9BAJ8-F1
#
_cell.length_a   1.000
_cell.length_b   1.000
_cell.length_c   1.000
_cell.angle_alpha   90.00
_cell.angle_beta   90.00
_cell.angle_gamma   90.00
#
_symmetry.space_group_name_H-M   'P 1'
#
loop_
_entity.id
_entity.type
_entity.pdbx_description
1 polymer ?
#
loop_
_entity_poly.entity_id
_entity_poly.type
_entity_poly.pdbx_seq_one_letter_code
_entity_poly.pdbx_strand_id
1 'polypeptide(L)' 'MQKPGYIGEFEYVDDHRFGKFVVELNGRLNKCGVINSRFDVGVKEIEGWISQLLPSRQF' A
#
# COMPACT_ATOMS: atom_id res chain seq x y z
N MET A 1 3.90 -0.70 -4.48
CA MET A 1 4.89 0.04 -3.66
C MET A 1 6.22 0.22 -4.39
N GLN A 2 6.82 -0.83 -4.97
CA GLN A 2 8.09 -0.72 -5.69
C GLN A 2 7.97 0.03 -7.04
N LYS A 3 7.00 -0.33 -7.90
CA LYS A 3 6.79 0.34 -9.22
C LYS A 3 6.59 1.87 -9.12
N PRO A 4 5.80 2.41 -8.16
CA PRO A 4 5.71 3.86 -7.96
C PRO A 4 6.93 4.49 -7.25
N GLY A 5 7.90 3.68 -6.80
CA GLY A 5 9.13 4.15 -6.15
C GLY A 5 9.00 4.50 -4.66
N TYR A 6 8.03 3.95 -3.94
CA TYR A 6 7.86 4.17 -2.49
C TYR A 6 8.72 3.24 -1.61
N ILE A 7 9.15 2.09 -2.14
CA ILE A 7 10.06 1.15 -1.47
C ILE A 7 11.19 0.80 -2.44
N GLY A 8 12.35 0.42 -1.91
CA GLY A 8 13.51 -0.04 -2.67
C GLY A 8 13.40 -1.52 -3.02
N GLU A 9 14.54 -2.20 -3.00
CA GLU A 9 14.59 -3.65 -3.21
C GLU A 9 13.90 -4.39 -2.06
N PHE A 10 13.32 -5.54 -2.40
CA PHE A 10 12.76 -6.45 -1.41
C PHE A 10 13.20 -7.88 -1.70
N GLU A 11 13.41 -8.63 -0.63
CA GLU A 11 13.83 -10.02 -0.68
C GLU A 11 12.83 -10.89 0.09
N TYR A 12 12.48 -12.03 -0.50
CA TYR A 12 11.71 -13.06 0.17
C TYR A 12 12.64 -14.17 0.65
N VAL A 13 12.64 -14.42 1.96
CA VAL A 13 13.40 -15.49 2.60
C VAL A 13 12.44 -16.62 2.97
N ASP A 14 12.65 -17.79 2.37
CA ASP A 14 11.87 -19.00 2.69
C ASP A 14 12.43 -19.68 3.95
N ASP A 15 11.64 -19.66 5.03
CA ASP A 15 11.97 -20.31 6.29
C ASP A 15 11.26 -21.66 6.47
N HIS A 16 10.71 -22.24 5.40
CA HIS A 16 9.85 -23.43 5.39
C HIS A 16 8.60 -23.31 6.29
N ARG A 17 8.23 -22.08 6.70
CA ARG A 17 7.00 -21.78 7.42
C ARG A 17 6.13 -20.85 6.60
N PHE A 18 5.98 -19.60 7.04
CA PHE A 18 5.21 -18.57 6.37
C PHE A 18 6.09 -17.60 5.57
N GLY A 19 7.41 -17.78 5.60
CA GLY A 19 8.37 -16.91 4.95
C GLY A 19 8.56 -15.57 5.67
N LYS A 20 9.57 -14.82 5.22
CA LYS A 20 9.87 -13.46 5.69
C LYS A 20 10.13 -12.55 4.51
N PHE A 21 9.70 -11.30 4.62
CA PHE A 21 10.03 -10.25 3.67
C PHE A 21 10.99 -9.25 4.31
N VAL A 22 12.13 -9.05 3.67
CA VAL A 22 13.07 -7.97 3.99
C VAL A 22 12.86 -6.89 2.95
N VAL A 23 12.55 -5.67 3.38
CA VAL A 23 12.22 -4.55 2.48
C VAL A 23 13.14 -3.38 2.79
N GLU A 24 13.77 -2.83 1.77
CA GLU A 24 14.53 -1.59 1.89
C GLU A 24 13.60 -0.37 1.82
N LEU A 25 13.67 0.49 2.83
CA LEU A 25 12.90 1.73 2.89
C LEU A 25 13.75 2.90 2.39
N ASN A 26 13.32 3.54 1.31
CA ASN A 26 13.99 4.69 0.70
C ASN A 26 13.61 6.05 1.32
N GLY A 27 12.78 6.06 2.36
CA GLY A 27 12.33 7.27 3.06
C GLY A 27 11.20 8.07 2.40
N ARG A 28 10.64 7.63 1.25
CA ARG A 28 9.56 8.36 0.54
C ARG A 28 8.14 8.01 1.01
N LEU A 29 8.00 7.08 1.95
CA LEU A 29 6.71 6.58 2.42
C LEU A 29 6.18 7.46 3.56
N ASN A 30 5.01 8.09 3.35
CA ASN A 30 4.35 8.90 4.38
C ASN A 30 3.51 8.03 5.33
N LYS A 31 2.56 7.28 4.76
CA LYS A 31 1.67 6.36 5.48
C LYS A 31 1.19 5.28 4.54
N CYS A 32 1.20 4.03 4.99
CA CYS A 32 0.57 2.90 4.31
C CYS A 32 -0.29 2.16 5.34
N GLY A 33 -1.50 1.76 4.95
CA GLY A 33 -2.45 1.10 5.83
C GLY A 33 -3.48 0.30 5.06
N VAL A 34 -4.25 -0.52 5.78
CA VAL A 34 -5.32 -1.35 5.23
C VAL A 34 -6.66 -0.91 5.82
N ILE A 35 -7.72 -0.97 5.02
CA ILE A 35 -9.09 -0.79 5.50
C ILE A 35 -9.61 -2.18 5.88
N ASN A 36 -9.98 -2.36 7.15
CA ASN A 36 -10.51 -3.62 7.64
C ASN A 36 -12.03 -3.62 7.68
N SER A 37 -12.60 -4.79 7.34
CA SER A 37 -13.81 -5.01 6.54
C SER A 37 -13.63 -4.52 5.10
N ARG A 38 -13.40 -5.47 4.16
CA ARG A 38 -13.29 -5.17 2.73
C ARG A 38 -14.67 -4.92 2.15
N PHE A 39 -15.17 -3.70 2.29
CA PHE A 39 -16.47 -3.29 1.79
C PHE A 39 -16.55 -3.40 0.27
N ASP A 40 -17.72 -3.79 -0.24
CA ASP A 40 -18.03 -3.70 -1.66
C ASP A 40 -18.26 -2.23 -2.03
N VAL A 41 -17.51 -1.71 -3.02
CA VAL A 41 -17.56 -0.31 -3.43
C VAL A 41 -18.02 -0.24 -4.89
N GLY A 42 -19.14 0.46 -5.13
CA GLY A 42 -19.63 0.71 -6.49
C GLY A 42 -18.81 1.77 -7.23
N VAL A 43 -18.83 1.78 -8.56
CA VAL A 43 -18.06 2.74 -9.39
C VAL A 43 -18.36 4.20 -9.03
N LYS A 44 -19.61 4.49 -8.64
CA LYS A 44 -20.04 5.85 -8.24
C LYS A 44 -19.51 6.29 -6.87
N GLU A 45 -19.13 5.36 -6.02
CA GLU A 45 -18.70 5.63 -4.64
C GLU A 45 -17.18 5.85 -4.53
N ILE A 46 -16.44 5.50 -5.59
CA ILE A 46 -14.98 5.60 -5.65
C ILE A 46 -14.49 7.02 -5.35
N GLU A 47 -15.15 8.04 -5.91
CA GLU A 47 -14.75 9.44 -5.68
C GLU A 47 -14.89 9.86 -4.21
N GLY A 48 -15.94 9.37 -3.53
CA GLY A 48 -16.14 9.59 -2.10
C GLY A 48 -15.00 9.02 -1.29
N TRP A 49 -14.64 7.76 -1.54
CA TRP A 49 -13.52 7.10 -0.86
C TRP A 49 -12.16 7.77 -1.14
N ILE A 50 -11.91 8.18 -2.38
CA ILE A 50 -10.67 8.89 -2.74
C ILE A 50 -10.53 10.19 -1.93
N SER A 51 -11.62 10.96 -1.81
CA SER A 51 -11.60 12.23 -1.07
C SER A 51 -11.33 12.07 0.43
N GLN A 52 -11.72 10.93 1.01
CA GLN A 52 -11.55 10.64 2.43
C GLN A 52 -10.17 10.04 2.75
N LEU A 53 -9.61 9.27 1.82
CA LEU A 53 -8.40 8.49 2.05
C LEU A 53 -7.12 9.16 1.55
N LEU A 54 -7.18 9.87 0.41
CA LEU A 54 -6.01 10.53 -0.15
C LEU A 54 -5.87 11.97 0.35
N PRO A 55 -4.65 12.42 0.68
CA PRO A 55 -4.43 13.78 1.15
C PRO A 55 -4.60 14.84 0.04
N SER A 56 -4.48 14.46 -1.23
CA SER A 56 -4.83 15.32 -2.37
C SER A 56 -5.14 14.52 -3.63
N ARG A 57 -5.60 15.21 -4.68
CA ARG A 57 -5.90 14.64 -6.01
C ARG A 57 -4.67 14.56 -6.94
N GLN A 58 -3.52 15.12 -6.54
CA GLN A 58 -2.35 15.30 -7.41
C GLN A 58 -1.23 14.28 -7.18
N PHE A 59 -1.34 13.42 -6.16
CA PHE A 59 -0.32 12.43 -5.77
C PHE A 59 -0.52 11.06 -6.43
#